data_AF-A0A0S8FRX2-F1
#
_entry.id   AF-A0A0S8FRX2-F1
#
_cell.length_a   1.000
_cell.length_b   1.000
_cell.length_c   1.000
_cell.angle_alpha   90.00
_cell.angle_beta   90.00
_cell.angle_gamma   90.00
#
_symmetry.space_group_name_H-M   'P 1'
#
loop_
_entity.id
_entity.type
_entity.pdbx_description
1 polymer ?
#
loop_
_entity_poly.entity_id
_entity_poly.type
_entity_poly.pdbx_seq_one_letter_code
_entity_poly.pdbx_strand_id
1 'polypeptide(L)'
;MPDFRIAAGKAGTAGQPEALSLVEALIHRANDIANRYKLVESNLPYRNIGERPLEEDVSALSAYIAAATWKRIGDEVPSYAFAEKIGRRFRDAGKPVGALLLHWQIFRRAIHLVLADERIRTGQGGEDKLRQATLMNYTLDWATEASLVGFVISGHADGEPSGSHD
;
A
#
# COMPACT_ATOMS: atom_id res chain seq x y z
N MET A 1 0.15 -8.20 16.44
CA MET A 1 0.97 -7.41 15.47
C MET A 1 2.06 -8.33 14.94
N PRO A 2 2.30 -8.41 13.62
CA PRO A 2 3.44 -9.17 13.09
C PRO A 2 4.75 -8.40 13.34
N ASP A 3 5.74 -9.08 13.93
CA ASP A 3 7.06 -8.55 14.30
C ASP A 3 8.06 -8.84 13.16
N PHE A 4 8.20 -7.91 12.22
CA PHE A 4 9.17 -8.00 11.12
C PHE A 4 10.47 -7.30 11.53
N ARG A 5 11.38 -8.04 12.16
CA ARG A 5 12.74 -7.55 12.47
C ARG A 5 13.60 -7.68 11.22
N ILE A 6 13.66 -6.63 10.40
CA ILE A 6 14.70 -6.49 9.38
C ILE A 6 15.96 -6.06 10.13
N ALA A 7 16.98 -6.91 10.12
CA ALA A 7 18.27 -6.59 10.73
C ALA A 7 18.89 -5.42 9.97
N ALA A 8 19.10 -4.31 10.66
CA ALA A 8 19.89 -3.19 10.15
C ALA A 8 21.26 -3.72 9.71
N GLY A 9 21.60 -3.51 8.45
CA GLY A 9 22.90 -3.86 7.89
C GLY A 9 24.03 -3.26 8.72
N LYS A 10 25.13 -4.00 8.84
CA LYS A 10 26.34 -3.58 9.56
C LYS A 10 26.81 -2.22 9.06
N ALA A 11 27.01 -1.31 10.00
CA ALA A 11 27.57 0.03 9.84
C ALA A 11 28.68 0.10 8.78
N GLY A 12 28.32 0.63 7.61
CA GLY A 12 29.25 1.22 6.66
C GLY A 12 29.71 2.60 7.13
N THR A 13 30.94 2.92 6.74
CA THR A 13 31.76 4.09 7.10
C THR A 13 31.03 5.44 7.16
N ALA A 14 31.34 6.21 8.21
CA ALA A 14 30.89 7.57 8.44
C ALA A 14 31.05 8.50 7.22
N GLY A 15 29.96 9.20 6.86
CA GLY A 15 30.04 10.42 6.04
C GLY A 15 28.99 10.58 4.93
N GLN A 16 28.22 9.56 4.57
CA GLN A 16 27.10 9.70 3.65
C GLN A 16 25.89 8.95 4.21
N PRO A 17 24.68 9.53 4.19
CA PRO A 17 23.48 8.76 4.50
C PRO A 17 23.42 7.61 3.49
N GLU A 18 23.53 6.37 3.98
CA GLU A 18 23.39 5.17 3.14
C GLU A 18 22.08 5.29 2.35
N ALA A 19 22.14 5.01 1.05
CA ALA A 19 20.97 5.07 0.19
C ALA A 19 19.92 4.08 0.72
N LEU A 20 18.89 4.59 1.38
CA LEU A 20 17.79 3.79 1.90
C LEU A 20 17.14 3.05 0.73
N SER A 21 17.12 1.72 0.81
CA SER A 21 16.34 0.91 -0.12
C SER A 21 14.85 1.26 0.02
N LEU A 22 14.09 1.05 -1.05
CA LEU A 22 12.64 1.25 -1.06
C LEU A 22 11.93 0.55 0.10
N VAL A 23 12.36 -0.66 0.46
CA VAL A 23 11.78 -1.43 1.58
C VAL A 23 12.02 -0.70 2.90
N GLU A 24 13.23 -0.20 3.11
CA GLU A 24 13.57 0.61 4.30
C GLU A 24 12.82 1.94 4.29
N ALA A 25 12.64 2.58 3.13
CA ALA A 25 11.83 3.79 3.01
C ALA A 25 10.36 3.54 3.37
N LEU A 26 9.78 2.44 2.91
CA LEU A 26 8.39 2.06 3.24
C LEU A 26 8.18 1.78 4.74
N ILE A 27 9.21 1.29 5.43
CA ILE A 27 9.16 1.00 6.87
C ILE A 27 9.45 2.26 7.70
N HIS A 28 10.59 2.90 7.47
CA HIS A 28 11.06 4.01 8.29
C HIS A 28 10.32 5.32 8.01
N ARG A 29 9.72 5.46 6.82
CA ARG A 29 8.95 6.65 6.42
C ARG A 29 7.45 6.37 6.31
N ALA A 30 6.95 5.32 6.95
CA ALA A 30 5.52 4.98 6.97
C ALA A 30 4.63 6.15 7.42
N ASN A 31 5.07 6.91 8.44
CA ASN A 31 4.36 8.10 8.92
C ASN A 31 4.39 9.25 7.90
N ASP A 32 5.51 9.45 7.20
CA ASP A 32 5.57 10.44 6.11
C ASP A 32 4.60 10.05 4.98
N ILE A 33 4.53 8.76 4.64
CA ILE A 33 3.61 8.22 3.64
C ILE A 33 2.17 8.46 4.09
N ALA A 34 1.83 8.18 5.34
CA ALA A 34 0.49 8.47 5.88
C ALA A 34 0.13 9.96 5.83
N ASN A 35 1.08 10.85 6.12
CA ASN A 35 0.88 12.28 6.01
C ASN A 35 0.70 12.74 4.56
N ARG A 36 1.52 12.20 3.63
CA ARG A 36 1.38 12.46 2.19
C ARG A 36 0.07 11.90 1.63
N TYR A 37 -0.39 10.76 2.13
CA TYR A 37 -1.68 10.18 1.77
C TYR A 37 -2.81 11.15 2.10
N LYS A 38 -2.88 11.62 3.35
CA LYS A 38 -3.88 12.61 3.79
C LYS A 38 -3.83 13.88 2.95
N LEU A 39 -2.63 14.35 2.62
CA LEU A 39 -2.44 15.51 1.76
C LEU A 39 -2.99 15.26 0.34
N VAL A 40 -2.63 14.14 -0.29
CA VAL A 40 -3.11 13.80 -1.65
C VAL A 40 -4.62 13.63 -1.65
N GLU A 41 -5.16 12.90 -0.68
CA GLU A 41 -6.60 12.72 -0.50
C GLU A 41 -7.33 14.06 -0.33
N SER A 42 -6.75 14.99 0.44
CA SER A 42 -7.37 16.30 0.68
C SER A 42 -7.43 17.21 -0.53
N ASN A 43 -6.59 16.97 -1.54
CA ASN A 43 -6.50 17.78 -2.76
C ASN A 43 -7.27 17.17 -3.94
N LEU A 44 -8.10 16.15 -3.71
CA LEU A 44 -8.88 15.55 -4.79
C LEU A 44 -10.03 16.48 -5.21
N PRO A 45 -10.18 16.79 -6.51
CA PRO A 45 -11.16 17.76 -7.00
C PRO A 45 -12.62 17.36 -6.77
N TYR A 46 -12.88 16.08 -6.51
CA TYR A 46 -14.22 15.50 -6.35
C TYR A 46 -14.62 15.26 -4.89
N ARG A 47 -13.87 15.76 -3.90
CA ARG A 47 -14.21 15.62 -2.46
C ARG A 47 -15.55 16.28 -2.08
N ASN A 48 -16.07 17.15 -2.95
CA ASN A 48 -17.36 17.83 -2.80
C ASN A 48 -18.59 16.94 -3.06
N ILE A 49 -18.42 15.65 -3.39
CA ILE A 49 -19.55 14.73 -3.62
C ILE A 49 -20.15 14.20 -2.29
N GLY A 50 -19.61 14.61 -1.13
CA GLY A 50 -20.19 14.28 0.18
C GLY A 50 -19.83 12.89 0.72
N GLU A 51 -19.01 12.12 0.00
CA GLU A 51 -18.50 10.84 0.49
C GLU A 51 -17.36 11.05 1.49
N ARG A 52 -17.54 10.57 2.73
CA ARG A 52 -16.42 10.43 3.68
C ARG A 52 -15.52 9.27 3.24
N PRO A 53 -14.19 9.46 3.16
CA PRO A 53 -13.27 8.36 2.96
C PRO A 53 -13.41 7.31 4.07
N LEU A 54 -13.12 6.04 3.74
CA LEU A 54 -12.96 5.02 4.76
C LEU A 54 -11.61 5.23 5.45
N GLU A 55 -11.60 5.27 6.79
CA GLU A 55 -10.35 5.39 7.53
C GLU A 55 -9.47 4.15 7.31
N GLU A 56 -8.22 4.38 6.93
CA GLU A 56 -7.21 3.33 6.73
C GLU A 56 -5.96 3.65 7.54
N ASP A 57 -5.37 2.62 8.18
CA ASP A 57 -4.07 2.76 8.81
C ASP A 57 -2.98 2.66 7.73
N VAL A 58 -2.73 3.80 7.09
CA VAL A 58 -1.76 3.92 5.99
C VAL A 58 -0.34 3.59 6.43
N SER A 59 0.00 3.83 7.70
CA SER A 59 1.33 3.48 8.24
C SER A 59 1.47 1.96 8.31
N ALA A 60 0.48 1.25 8.84
CA ALA A 60 0.47 -0.22 8.84
C ALA A 60 0.44 -0.81 7.42
N LEU A 61 -0.34 -0.20 6.51
CA LEU A 61 -0.38 -0.60 5.10
C LEU A 61 1.00 -0.48 4.43
N SER A 62 1.74 0.58 4.73
CA SER A 62 3.11 0.79 4.23
C SER A 62 4.04 -0.34 4.66
N ALA A 63 3.95 -0.77 5.93
CA ALA A 63 4.75 -1.89 6.44
C ALA A 63 4.41 -3.23 5.76
N TYR A 64 3.12 -3.51 5.50
CA TYR A 64 2.71 -4.71 4.77
C TYR A 64 3.24 -4.73 3.33
N ILE A 65 3.21 -3.58 2.65
CA ILE A 65 3.71 -3.44 1.28
C ILE A 65 5.24 -3.55 1.24
N ALA A 66 5.94 -3.04 2.26
CA ALA A 66 7.37 -3.24 2.41
C ALA A 66 7.73 -4.73 2.51
N ALA A 67 7.03 -5.46 3.39
CA ALA A 67 7.25 -6.89 3.59
C ALA A 67 6.95 -7.70 2.33
N ALA A 68 5.87 -7.39 1.61
CA ALA A 68 5.53 -8.07 0.36
C ALA A 68 6.57 -7.81 -0.74
N THR A 69 7.02 -6.56 -0.86
CA THR A 69 8.09 -6.17 -1.81
C THR A 69 9.41 -6.86 -1.47
N TRP A 70 9.78 -6.92 -0.19
CA TRP A 70 10.98 -7.62 0.28
C TRP A 70 10.96 -9.10 -0.07
N LYS A 71 9.86 -9.80 0.24
CA LYS A 71 9.69 -11.21 -0.09
C LYS A 71 9.85 -11.48 -1.58
N ARG A 72 9.30 -10.60 -2.42
CA ARG A 72 9.42 -10.71 -3.87
C ARG A 72 10.84 -10.46 -4.38
N ILE A 73 11.62 -9.59 -3.74
CA ILE A 73 13.06 -9.45 -4.03
C ILE A 73 13.80 -10.77 -3.73
N GLY A 74 13.36 -11.49 -2.70
CA GLY A 74 13.88 -12.82 -2.35
C GLY A 74 13.25 -13.98 -3.14
N ASP A 75 12.53 -13.71 -4.25
CA ASP A 75 11.81 -14.71 -5.05
C ASP A 75 10.80 -15.58 -4.26
N GLU A 76 10.30 -15.08 -3.13
CA GLU A 76 9.24 -15.73 -2.38
C GLU A 76 7.85 -15.36 -2.90
N VAL A 77 6.84 -16.18 -2.56
CA VAL A 77 5.42 -15.88 -2.81
C VAL A 77 4.81 -15.17 -1.58
N PRO A 78 4.68 -13.84 -1.58
CA PRO A 78 4.03 -13.11 -0.48
C PRO A 78 2.54 -13.43 -0.35
N SER A 79 2.06 -13.52 0.89
CA SER A 79 0.62 -13.54 1.20
C SER A 79 0.05 -12.13 1.16
N TYR A 80 -1.07 -11.96 0.46
CA TYR A 80 -1.77 -10.67 0.32
C TYR A 80 -3.09 -10.62 1.08
N ALA A 81 -3.23 -11.44 2.13
CA ALA A 81 -4.42 -11.45 2.98
C ALA A 81 -4.75 -10.05 3.56
N PHE A 82 -3.76 -9.17 3.71
CA PHE A 82 -4.00 -7.77 4.10
C PHE A 82 -4.76 -6.98 3.02
N ALA A 83 -4.43 -7.18 1.74
CA ALA A 83 -5.06 -6.47 0.62
C ALA A 83 -6.48 -6.97 0.38
N GLU A 84 -6.72 -8.27 0.50
CA GLU A 84 -8.09 -8.82 0.47
C GLU A 84 -8.95 -8.28 1.61
N LYS A 85 -8.37 -8.11 2.82
CA LYS A 85 -9.08 -7.50 3.96
C LYS A 85 -9.49 -6.07 3.67
N ILE A 86 -8.66 -5.29 2.97
CA ILE A 86 -9.01 -3.93 2.53
C ILE A 86 -10.20 -3.99 1.56
N GLY A 87 -10.14 -4.89 0.57
CA GLY A 87 -11.25 -5.14 -0.35
C GLY A 87 -12.57 -5.41 0.35
N ARG A 88 -12.57 -6.37 1.29
CA ARG A 88 -13.76 -6.70 2.11
C ARG A 88 -14.24 -5.51 2.91
N ARG A 89 -13.35 -4.77 3.58
CA ARG A 89 -13.72 -3.57 4.36
C ARG A 89 -14.39 -2.49 3.51
N PHE A 90 -13.91 -2.23 2.30
CA PHE A 90 -14.55 -1.26 1.40
C PHE A 90 -15.95 -1.72 0.98
N ARG A 91 -16.12 -3.01 0.68
CA ARG A 91 -17.44 -3.58 0.37
C ARG A 91 -18.37 -3.48 1.57
N ASP A 92 -17.93 -3.95 2.74
CA ASP A 92 -18.74 -4.02 3.96
C ASP A 92 -19.13 -2.60 4.43
N ALA A 93 -18.33 -1.58 4.11
CA ALA A 93 -18.64 -0.17 4.32
C ALA A 93 -19.55 0.46 3.23
N GLY A 94 -20.04 -0.34 2.27
CA GLY A 94 -20.89 0.11 1.18
C GLY A 94 -20.21 1.08 0.19
N LYS A 95 -18.87 1.08 0.14
CA LYS A 95 -18.13 2.01 -0.73
C LYS A 95 -18.16 1.51 -2.17
N PRO A 96 -18.29 2.41 -3.16
CA PRO A 96 -18.18 2.01 -4.56
C PRO A 96 -16.76 1.49 -4.86
N VAL A 97 -16.64 0.56 -5.80
CA VAL A 97 -15.33 0.03 -6.24
C VAL A 97 -14.37 1.15 -6.68
N GLY A 98 -14.90 2.24 -7.23
CA GLY A 98 -14.11 3.42 -7.58
C GLY A 98 -13.37 4.04 -6.38
N ALA A 99 -13.96 4.01 -5.18
CA ALA A 99 -13.31 4.48 -3.96
C ALA A 99 -12.15 3.57 -3.53
N LEU A 100 -12.27 2.25 -3.72
CA LEU A 100 -11.18 1.29 -3.49
C LEU A 100 -10.02 1.51 -4.47
N LEU A 101 -10.32 1.67 -5.76
CA LEU A 101 -9.29 1.96 -6.76
C LEU A 101 -8.60 3.29 -6.48
N LEU A 102 -9.37 4.31 -6.12
CA LEU A 102 -8.84 5.63 -5.77
C LEU A 102 -7.95 5.55 -4.52
N HIS A 103 -8.33 4.77 -3.50
CA HIS A 103 -7.52 4.53 -2.31
C HIS A 103 -6.10 4.03 -2.68
N TRP A 104 -5.99 3.01 -3.54
CA TRP A 104 -4.70 2.50 -3.99
C TRP A 104 -3.90 3.50 -4.84
N GLN A 105 -4.57 4.33 -5.65
CA GLN A 105 -3.91 5.37 -6.42
C GLN A 105 -3.36 6.51 -5.55
N ILE A 106 -4.12 6.96 -4.55
CA ILE A 106 -3.65 7.93 -3.55
C ILE A 106 -2.44 7.37 -2.82
N PHE A 107 -2.52 6.10 -2.38
CA PHE A 107 -1.44 5.44 -1.66
C PHE A 107 -0.17 5.32 -2.50
N ARG A 108 -0.29 4.88 -3.75
CA ARG A 108 0.82 4.87 -4.72
C ARG A 108 1.45 6.26 -4.84
N ARG A 109 0.64 7.31 -4.99
CA ARG A 109 1.14 8.69 -5.13
C ARG A 109 1.86 9.17 -3.88
N ALA A 110 1.34 8.84 -2.70
CA ALA A 110 1.96 9.18 -1.42
C ALA A 110 3.36 8.57 -1.30
N ILE A 111 3.52 7.28 -1.64
CA ILE A 111 4.83 6.61 -1.68
C ILE A 111 5.77 7.30 -2.66
N HIS A 112 5.33 7.54 -3.91
CA HIS A 112 6.17 8.20 -4.91
C HIS A 112 6.63 9.59 -4.47
N LEU A 113 5.77 10.37 -3.81
CA LEU A 113 6.15 11.69 -3.29
C LEU A 113 7.23 11.57 -2.21
N VAL A 114 7.12 10.60 -1.31
CA VAL A 114 8.13 10.33 -0.27
C VAL A 114 9.47 9.92 -0.90
N LEU A 115 9.45 9.04 -1.91
CA LEU A 115 10.67 8.59 -2.60
C LEU A 115 11.30 9.67 -3.49
N ALA A 116 10.47 10.46 -4.18
CA ALA A 116 10.93 11.54 -5.04
C ALA A 116 11.52 12.70 -4.25
N ASP A 117 11.10 12.93 -3.00
CA ASP A 117 11.61 13.98 -2.12
C ASP A 117 13.14 13.91 -1.97
N GLU A 118 13.70 12.70 -1.85
CA GLU A 118 15.14 12.51 -1.79
C GLU A 118 15.82 12.85 -3.13
N ARG A 119 15.28 12.37 -4.26
CA ARG A 119 15.79 12.68 -5.60
C ARG A 119 15.73 14.18 -5.91
N ILE A 120 14.65 14.86 -5.53
CA ILE A 120 14.45 16.29 -5.73
C ILE A 120 15.50 17.08 -4.93
N ARG A 121 15.80 16.66 -3.70
CA ARG A 121 16.78 17.34 -2.84
C ARG A 121 18.23 17.06 -3.21
N THR A 122 18.55 15.83 -3.64
CA THR A 122 19.94 15.39 -3.80
C THR A 122 20.39 15.22 -5.24
N GLY A 123 19.45 15.18 -6.21
CA GLY A 123 19.75 14.93 -7.62
C GLY A 123 20.19 13.50 -7.95
N GLN A 124 20.27 12.60 -6.96
CA GLN A 124 20.77 11.24 -7.14
C GLN A 124 19.66 10.25 -7.48
N GLY A 125 19.74 9.64 -8.67
CA GLY A 125 18.87 8.54 -9.11
C GLY A 125 19.67 7.49 -9.88
N GLY A 126 19.96 6.35 -9.24
CA GLY A 126 20.63 5.21 -9.87
C GLY A 126 19.65 4.18 -10.43
N GLU A 127 20.13 3.29 -11.30
CA GLU A 127 19.36 2.17 -11.88
C GLU A 127 18.68 1.28 -10.82
N ASP A 128 19.28 1.18 -9.63
CA ASP A 128 18.72 0.40 -8.52
C ASP A 128 17.39 0.99 -7.99
N LYS A 129 17.24 2.32 -8.02
CA LYS A 129 15.97 2.98 -7.66
C LYS A 129 14.88 2.70 -8.70
N LEU A 130 15.23 2.53 -9.98
CA LEU A 130 14.28 2.16 -11.04
C LEU A 130 13.81 0.72 -10.88
N ARG A 131 14.72 -0.22 -10.60
CA ARG A 131 14.39 -1.62 -10.30
C ARG A 131 13.46 -1.71 -9.10
N GLN A 132 13.79 -1.01 -8.02
CA GLN A 132 12.98 -0.99 -6.80
C GLN A 132 11.59 -0.38 -7.06
N ALA A 133 11.49 0.76 -7.75
CA ALA A 133 10.20 1.36 -8.12
C ALA A 133 9.34 0.42 -9.00
N THR A 134 9.98 -0.32 -9.89
CA THR A 134 9.29 -1.33 -10.72
C THR A 134 8.70 -2.44 -9.87
N LEU A 135 9.47 -2.98 -8.91
CA LEU A 135 9.00 -4.02 -7.99
C LEU A 135 7.88 -3.52 -7.07
N MET A 136 7.95 -2.29 -6.58
CA MET A 136 6.86 -1.68 -5.82
C MET A 136 5.58 -1.58 -6.63
N ASN A 137 5.66 -1.07 -7.87
CA ASN A 137 4.50 -0.93 -8.73
C ASN A 137 3.85 -2.29 -8.97
N TYR A 138 4.66 -3.30 -9.27
CA TYR A 138 4.17 -4.67 -9.41
C TYR A 138 3.48 -5.18 -8.12
N THR A 139 4.05 -4.92 -6.94
CA THR A 139 3.41 -5.26 -5.65
C THR A 139 2.09 -4.51 -5.43
N LEU A 140 2.01 -3.24 -5.80
CA LEU A 140 0.79 -2.42 -5.67
C LEU A 140 -0.31 -2.84 -6.66
N ASP A 141 0.07 -3.19 -7.90
CA ASP A 141 -0.87 -3.70 -8.90
C ASP A 141 -1.51 -4.99 -8.39
N TRP A 142 -0.70 -5.92 -7.90
CA TRP A 142 -1.19 -7.16 -7.29
C TRP A 142 -2.01 -6.95 -6.01
N ALA A 143 -1.62 -6.01 -5.15
CA ALA A 143 -2.43 -5.68 -3.98
C ALA A 143 -3.80 -5.10 -4.39
N THR A 144 -3.83 -4.30 -5.47
CA THR A 144 -5.07 -3.79 -6.04
C THR A 144 -5.95 -4.95 -6.53
N GLU A 145 -5.39 -5.87 -7.32
CA GLU A 145 -6.09 -7.07 -7.80
C GLU A 145 -6.63 -7.94 -6.67
N ALA A 146 -5.80 -8.25 -5.66
CA ALA A 146 -6.21 -9.03 -4.49
C ALA A 146 -7.33 -8.34 -3.70
N SER A 147 -7.28 -7.01 -3.59
CA SER A 147 -8.36 -6.24 -2.96
C SER A 147 -9.65 -6.25 -3.79
N LEU A 148 -9.57 -6.25 -5.13
CA LEU A 148 -10.74 -6.38 -6.00
C LEU A 148 -11.37 -7.76 -5.88
N VAL A 149 -10.57 -8.81 -5.80
CA VAL A 149 -11.04 -10.17 -5.51
C VAL A 149 -11.76 -10.20 -4.16
N GLY A 150 -11.15 -9.64 -3.12
CA GLY A 150 -11.77 -9.53 -1.79
C GLY A 150 -13.05 -8.69 -1.79
N PHE A 151 -13.15 -7.68 -2.65
CA PHE A 151 -14.34 -6.84 -2.81
C PHE A 151 -15.46 -7.60 -3.52
N VAL A 152 -15.18 -8.28 -4.64
CA VAL A 152 -16.20 -8.90 -5.52
C VAL A 152 -16.62 -10.31 -5.06
N ILE A 153 -15.67 -11.17 -4.67
CA ILE A 153 -15.91 -12.62 -4.58
C ILE A 153 -16.54 -13.04 -3.24
N SER A 154 -16.39 -12.28 -2.15
CA SER A 154 -16.90 -12.72 -0.83
C SER A 154 -18.42 -12.56 -0.63
N GLY A 155 -19.20 -12.36 -1.70
CA GLY A 155 -20.65 -12.20 -1.67
C GLY A 155 -21.48 -13.45 -1.96
N HIS A 156 -20.91 -14.66 -2.00
CA HIS A 156 -21.67 -15.88 -2.33
C HIS A 156 -21.65 -16.97 -1.24
N ALA A 157 -21.05 -16.73 -0.07
CA ALA A 157 -20.92 -17.77 0.95
C ALA A 157 -21.98 -17.71 2.08
N ASP A 158 -22.62 -16.56 2.33
CA ASP A 158 -23.51 -16.41 3.48
C ASP A 158 -24.85 -15.78 3.09
N GLY A 159 -25.87 -16.63 2.90
CA GLY A 159 -27.27 -16.21 3.04
C GLY A 159 -28.16 -16.33 1.80
N GLU A 160 -28.42 -17.54 1.31
CA GLU A 160 -29.78 -17.87 0.87
C GLU A 160 -30.52 -18.43 2.09
N PRO A 161 -31.53 -17.74 2.66
CA PRO A 161 -32.50 -18.43 3.48
C PRO A 161 -33.28 -19.32 2.53
N SER A 162 -33.06 -20.63 2.62
CA SER A 162 -33.90 -21.64 2.00
C SER A 162 -35.35 -21.33 2.33
N GLY A 163 -36.08 -20.77 1.36
CA GLY A 163 -37.50 -20.57 1.45
C GLY A 163 -38.15 -21.91 1.74
N SER A 164 -38.82 -22.00 2.90
CA SER A 164 -39.75 -23.06 3.20
C SER A 164 -40.85 -23.02 2.13
N HIS A 165 -40.89 -24.04 1.29
CA HIS A 165 -42.10 -24.35 0.55
C HIS A 165 -43.03 -25.10 1.49
N ASP A 166 -44.18 -24.47 1.77
CA ASP A 166 -45.40 -25.12 2.22
C ASP A 166 -45.79 -26.29 1.29
#